data_AF-A0AAD8C2S2-F1
#
_entry.id   AF-A0AAD8C2S2-F1
#
_cell.length_a   1.000
_cell.length_b   1.000
_cell.length_c   1.000
_cell.angle_alpha   90.00
_cell.angle_beta   90.00
_cell.angle_gamma   90.00
#
_symmetry.space_group_name_H-M   'P 1'
#
loop_
_entity.id
_entity.type
_entity.pdbx_description
1 polymer ?
#
loop_
_entity_poly.entity_id
_entity_poly.type
_entity_poly.pdbx_seq_one_letter_code
_entity_poly.pdbx_strand_id
1 'polypeptide(L)'
;MLVCIHNSYFQGRATHHSVCRAPLMQENNPDILSAVPPDKVIKCSEEANWVTIQGDVFYITASAAQKYPDISCSMQSIQRNTDFGVLTRTSLIAVQNGTQLTEDFHKVKCKSSDHSTYM
;
A
#
# COMPACT_ATOMS: atom_id res chain seq x y z
N MET A 1 0.53 -34.39 -12.67
CA MET A 1 1.64 -35.05 -11.97
C MET A 1 2.68 -33.97 -11.66
N LEU A 2 2.86 -33.59 -10.40
CA LEU A 2 3.87 -32.62 -10.00
C LEU A 2 5.23 -33.33 -9.99
N VAL A 3 6.18 -32.85 -10.78
CA VAL A 3 7.53 -33.42 -10.91
C VAL A 3 8.48 -32.62 -10.00
N CYS A 4 9.07 -33.28 -9.01
CA CYS A 4 10.11 -32.69 -8.17
C CYS A 4 11.45 -32.72 -8.92
N ILE A 5 11.97 -31.55 -9.27
CA ILE A 5 13.26 -31.42 -9.97
C ILE A 5 14.39 -31.53 -8.95
N HIS A 6 15.27 -32.51 -9.10
CA HIS A 6 16.50 -32.63 -8.33
C HIS A 6 17.37 -31.38 -8.59
N ASN A 7 17.84 -30.70 -7.54
CA ASN A 7 18.51 -29.37 -7.54
C ASN A 7 17.64 -28.12 -7.60
N SER A 8 16.34 -28.22 -7.34
CA SER A 8 15.53 -27.03 -7.09
C SER A 8 15.52 -26.68 -5.59
N TYR A 9 15.20 -25.41 -5.25
CA TYR A 9 15.02 -24.92 -3.86
C TYR A 9 14.10 -25.80 -2.98
N PHE A 10 13.36 -26.71 -3.61
CA PHE A 10 12.57 -27.77 -3.00
C PHE A 10 13.49 -28.88 -2.48
N GLN A 11 14.08 -28.67 -1.31
CA GLN A 11 14.87 -29.70 -0.64
C GLN A 11 13.97 -30.82 -0.11
N GLY A 12 13.88 -31.90 -0.90
CA GLY A 12 13.41 -33.21 -0.45
C GLY A 12 14.13 -34.29 -1.23
N ARG A 13 14.79 -35.23 -0.54
CA ARG A 13 15.25 -36.46 -1.19
C ARG A 13 14.02 -37.21 -1.67
N ALA A 14 13.82 -37.28 -2.98
CA ALA A 14 12.72 -38.01 -3.59
C ALA A 14 12.84 -39.49 -3.23
N THR A 15 11.90 -39.96 -2.42
CA THR A 15 11.54 -41.38 -2.30
C THR A 15 10.09 -41.48 -2.76
N HIS A 16 9.63 -42.66 -3.16
CA HIS A 16 8.30 -42.90 -3.77
C HIS A 16 7.08 -42.41 -2.93
N HIS A 17 7.29 -41.84 -1.74
CA HIS A 17 6.28 -41.24 -0.85
C HIS A 17 6.55 -39.76 -0.48
N SER A 18 7.39 -39.04 -1.22
CA SER A 18 7.67 -37.62 -0.92
C SER A 18 6.50 -36.73 -1.34
N VAL A 19 5.79 -36.16 -0.37
CA VAL A 19 4.89 -35.02 -0.56
C VAL A 19 5.71 -33.76 -0.85
N CYS A 20 5.34 -32.99 -1.87
CA CYS A 20 5.95 -31.70 -2.15
C CYS A 20 5.75 -30.79 -0.92
N ARG A 21 6.84 -30.46 -0.23
CA ARG A 21 6.81 -29.41 0.79
C ARG A 21 7.08 -28.08 0.10
N ALA A 22 6.30 -27.06 0.46
CA ALA A 22 6.66 -25.69 0.12
C ALA A 22 8.08 -25.43 0.67
N PRO A 23 8.97 -24.82 -0.13
CA PRO A 23 10.32 -24.53 0.30
C PRO A 23 10.25 -23.56 1.47
N LEU A 24 11.02 -23.84 2.52
CA LEU A 24 11.19 -22.91 3.63
C LEU A 24 12.09 -21.77 3.14
N MET A 25 11.47 -20.70 2.66
CA MET A 25 12.18 -19.51 2.20
C MET A 25 12.54 -18.68 3.43
N GLN A 26 13.84 -18.52 3.68
CA GLN A 26 14.32 -17.60 4.71
C GLN A 26 14.02 -16.17 4.27
N GLU A 27 13.49 -15.34 5.18
CA GLU A 27 13.16 -13.94 4.92
C GLU A 27 14.36 -13.16 4.36
N ASN A 28 15.56 -13.49 4.83
CA ASN A 28 16.81 -12.85 4.42
C ASN A 28 17.62 -13.70 3.41
N ASN A 29 16.95 -14.44 2.52
CA ASN A 29 17.67 -15.22 1.51
C ASN A 29 18.44 -14.29 0.55
N PRO A 30 19.79 -14.36 0.51
CA PRO A 30 20.62 -13.44 -0.24
C PRO A 30 20.40 -13.53 -1.75
N ASP A 31 20.04 -14.71 -2.27
CA ASP A 31 19.80 -14.91 -3.70
C ASP A 31 18.55 -14.14 -4.15
N ILE A 32 17.51 -14.09 -3.32
CA ILE A 32 16.30 -13.30 -3.57
C ILE A 32 16.56 -11.81 -3.36
N LEU A 33 17.20 -11.44 -2.24
CA LEU A 33 17.53 -10.04 -1.95
C LEU A 33 18.44 -9.43 -3.01
N SER A 34 19.31 -10.22 -3.66
CA SER A 34 20.15 -9.74 -4.75
C SER A 34 19.37 -9.38 -6.03
N ALA A 35 18.18 -9.98 -6.21
CA ALA A 35 17.28 -9.69 -7.31
C ALA A 35 16.31 -8.53 -6.99
N VAL A 36 16.18 -8.16 -5.72
CA VAL A 36 15.43 -6.98 -5.31
C VAL A 36 16.31 -5.75 -5.61
N PRO A 37 15.86 -4.82 -6.46
CA PRO A 37 16.60 -3.59 -6.69
C PRO A 37 16.78 -2.87 -5.35
N PRO A 38 17.95 -2.27 -5.08
CA PRO A 38 18.21 -1.60 -3.82
C PRO A 38 17.10 -0.59 -3.55
N ASP A 39 16.55 -0.65 -2.32
CA ASP A 39 15.43 0.20 -1.93
C ASP A 39 15.75 1.65 -2.29
N LYS A 40 14.92 2.23 -3.16
CA LYS A 40 14.93 3.69 -3.29
C LYS A 40 14.56 4.20 -1.91
N VAL A 41 15.50 4.85 -1.24
CA VAL A 41 15.25 5.47 0.07
C VAL A 41 14.00 6.33 -0.06
N ILE A 42 12.92 5.88 0.56
CA ILE A 42 11.68 6.63 0.59
C ILE A 42 11.96 7.84 1.46
N LYS A 43 12.19 8.99 0.84
CA LYS A 43 12.25 10.26 1.55
C LYS A 43 10.83 10.58 2.00
N CYS A 44 10.48 10.18 3.20
CA CYS A 44 9.26 10.63 3.85
C CYS A 44 9.31 12.15 3.98
N SER A 45 8.15 12.80 3.86
CA SER A 45 8.05 14.22 4.17
C SER A 45 8.39 14.43 5.66
N GLU A 46 9.12 15.51 5.97
CA GLU A 46 9.30 15.96 7.36
C GLU A 46 7.99 16.50 7.95
N GLU A 47 7.01 16.76 7.08
CA GLU A 47 5.72 17.27 7.49
C GLU A 47 4.80 16.18 8.03
N ALA A 48 4.08 16.50 9.11
CA ALA A 48 3.05 15.64 9.67
C ALA A 48 1.91 15.38 8.66
N ASN A 49 1.28 14.21 8.75
CA ASN A 49 0.16 13.87 7.88
C ASN A 49 -0.99 14.87 8.00
N TRP A 50 -1.51 15.31 6.85
CA TRP A 50 -2.61 16.27 6.80
C TRP A 50 -3.96 15.65 7.15
N VAL A 51 -4.08 14.34 6.93
CA VAL A 51 -5.32 13.59 7.10
C VAL A 51 -5.08 12.33 7.89
N THR A 52 -6.13 11.82 8.50
CA THR A 52 -6.16 10.54 9.18
C THR A 52 -7.50 9.86 8.92
N ILE A 53 -7.50 8.54 9.02
CA ILE A 53 -8.70 7.72 8.94
C ILE A 53 -8.79 6.98 10.27
N GLN A 54 -9.92 7.15 10.97
CA GLN A 54 -10.19 6.43 12.21
C GLN A 54 -11.38 5.51 11.97
N GLY A 55 -11.14 4.20 11.99
CA GLY A 55 -12.10 3.21 11.49
C GLY A 55 -12.30 3.41 9.98
N ASP A 56 -13.53 3.76 9.61
CA ASP A 56 -13.96 4.05 8.25
C ASP A 56 -14.38 5.51 8.08
N VAL A 57 -13.87 6.41 8.93
CA VAL A 57 -14.22 7.83 8.89
C VAL A 57 -13.00 8.70 8.62
N PHE A 58 -13.12 9.60 7.64
CA PHE A 58 -12.10 10.54 7.22
C PHE A 58 -12.05 11.79 8.11
N TYR A 59 -10.84 12.24 8.45
CA TYR A 59 -10.58 13.48 9.17
C TYR A 59 -9.34 14.22 8.66
N ILE A 60 -9.42 15.54 8.59
CA ILE A 60 -8.28 16.46 8.51
C ILE A 60 -7.70 16.63 9.91
N THR A 61 -6.38 16.50 10.05
CA THR A 61 -5.71 16.61 11.35
C THR A 61 -5.75 18.05 11.87
N ALA A 62 -5.81 18.21 13.19
CA ALA A 62 -5.85 19.54 13.81
C ALA A 62 -4.59 20.37 13.48
N SER A 63 -3.42 19.73 13.41
CA SER A 63 -2.17 20.37 13.00
C SER A 63 -2.23 20.93 11.58
N ALA A 64 -2.84 20.18 10.65
CA ALA A 64 -2.99 20.63 9.27
C ALA A 64 -4.04 21.72 9.15
N ALA A 65 -5.19 21.60 9.81
CA ALA A 65 -6.23 22.62 9.83
C ALA A 65 -5.75 23.95 10.45
N GLN A 66 -4.87 23.90 11.45
CA GLN A 66 -4.27 25.09 12.05
C GLN A 66 -3.25 25.77 11.13
N LYS A 67 -2.48 24.97 10.39
CA LYS A 67 -1.44 25.47 9.48
C LYS A 67 -2.03 25.95 8.14
N TYR A 68 -3.11 25.33 7.70
CA TYR A 68 -3.74 25.53 6.39
C TYR A 68 -5.26 25.69 6.60
N PRO A 69 -5.76 26.94 6.74
CA PRO A 69 -7.15 27.19 7.13
C PRO A 69 -8.18 26.85 6.05
N ASP A 70 -7.76 26.68 4.79
CA ASP A 70 -8.63 26.42 3.65
C ASP A 70 -8.28 25.11 2.91
N ILE A 71 -7.87 24.08 3.66
CA ILE A 71 -7.63 22.75 3.10
C ILE A 71 -8.87 22.25 2.35
N SER A 72 -8.66 21.89 1.09
CA SER A 72 -9.62 21.19 0.26
C SER A 72 -9.03 19.85 -0.18
N CYS A 73 -9.71 18.76 0.19
CA CYS A 73 -9.28 17.41 -0.14
C CYS A 73 -10.18 16.77 -1.20
N SER A 74 -9.56 15.95 -2.04
CA SER A 74 -10.22 15.04 -2.96
C SER A 74 -9.77 13.62 -2.65
N MET A 75 -10.64 12.65 -2.85
CA MET A 75 -10.37 11.27 -2.49
C MET A 75 -10.80 10.35 -3.62
N GLN A 76 -9.95 9.38 -3.91
CA GLN A 76 -10.18 8.39 -4.95
C GLN A 76 -10.03 7.00 -4.35
N SER A 77 -11.11 6.23 -4.34
CA SER A 77 -11.06 4.84 -3.88
C SER A 77 -10.37 3.95 -4.91
N ILE A 78 -9.59 3.01 -4.41
CA ILE A 78 -8.83 2.03 -5.18
C ILE A 78 -9.41 0.65 -4.88
N GLN A 79 -9.86 -0.04 -5.90
CA GLN A 79 -10.36 -1.41 -5.80
C GLN A 79 -9.43 -2.35 -6.55
N ARG A 80 -9.06 -3.47 -5.94
CA ARG A 80 -8.38 -4.54 -6.65
C ARG A 80 -9.37 -5.20 -7.61
N ASN A 81 -8.98 -5.33 -8.87
CA ASN A 81 -9.78 -6.01 -9.90
C ASN A 81 -9.18 -7.38 -10.23
N THR A 82 -7.87 -7.43 -10.40
CA THR A 82 -7.15 -8.67 -10.71
C THR A 82 -5.94 -8.82 -9.79
N ASP A 83 -5.19 -9.91 -9.95
CA ASP A 83 -4.02 -10.14 -9.13
C ASP A 83 -2.97 -9.04 -9.21
N PHE A 84 -2.90 -8.37 -10.37
CA PHE A 84 -1.94 -7.32 -10.69
C PHE A 84 -2.60 -6.01 -11.15
N GLY A 85 -3.92 -5.91 -11.03
CA GLY A 85 -4.71 -4.81 -11.59
C GLY A 85 -5.57 -4.11 -10.55
N VAL A 86 -5.58 -2.78 -10.61
CA VAL A 86 -6.43 -1.93 -9.78
C VAL A 86 -7.37 -1.10 -10.65
N LEU A 87 -8.58 -0.88 -10.14
CA LEU A 87 -9.55 0.08 -10.67
C LEU A 87 -9.61 1.26 -9.71
N THR A 88 -9.48 2.46 -10.27
CA THR A 88 -9.71 3.70 -9.54
C THR A 88 -11.11 4.22 -9.85
N ARG A 89 -11.89 4.50 -8.80
CA ARG A 89 -13.22 5.10 -8.95
C ARG A 89 -13.11 6.61 -9.19
N THR A 90 -14.23 7.23 -9.58
CA THR A 90 -14.35 8.68 -9.67
C THR A 90 -14.00 9.33 -8.34
N SER A 91 -13.21 10.40 -8.38
CA SER A 91 -12.83 11.11 -7.17
C SER A 91 -14.03 11.80 -6.53
N LEU A 92 -14.22 11.60 -5.23
CA LEU A 92 -15.03 12.45 -4.39
C LEU A 92 -14.27 13.78 -4.18
N ILE A 93 -14.90 14.89 -4.55
CA ILE A 93 -14.33 16.23 -4.43
C ILE A 93 -14.83 16.85 -3.13
N ALA A 94 -13.98 17.65 -2.48
CA ALA A 94 -14.30 18.39 -1.25
C ALA A 94 -14.75 17.47 -0.10
N VAL A 95 -13.97 16.41 0.15
CA VAL A 95 -14.20 15.50 1.27
C VAL A 95 -13.99 16.24 2.59
N GLN A 96 -14.96 16.12 3.50
CA GLN A 96 -14.97 16.81 4.78
C GLN A 96 -14.80 15.85 5.95
N ASN A 97 -14.44 16.38 7.12
CA ASN A 97 -14.38 15.62 8.37
C ASN A 97 -15.71 14.89 8.62
N GLY A 98 -15.63 13.62 9.03
CA GLY A 98 -16.82 12.80 9.25
C GLY A 98 -17.34 12.09 7.99
N THR A 99 -16.66 12.21 6.84
CA THR A 99 -17.06 11.45 5.65
C THR A 99 -16.83 9.95 5.88
N GLN A 100 -17.89 9.17 5.71
CA GLN A 100 -17.85 7.71 5.77
C GLN A 100 -17.18 7.14 4.52
N LEU A 101 -16.23 6.25 4.72
CA LEU A 101 -15.50 5.52 3.70
C LEU A 101 -16.14 4.15 3.54
N THR A 102 -16.33 3.73 2.29
CA THR A 102 -16.96 2.44 1.96
C THR A 102 -15.98 1.40 1.43
N GLU A 103 -14.75 1.83 1.15
CA GLU A 103 -13.70 1.01 0.57
C GLU A 103 -12.48 0.97 1.50
N ASP A 104 -11.60 -0.01 1.34
CA ASP A 104 -10.44 -0.12 2.23
C ASP A 104 -9.30 0.82 1.82
N PHE A 105 -9.11 1.01 0.52
CA PHE A 105 -7.97 1.73 -0.04
C PHE A 105 -8.39 3.03 -0.70
N HIS A 106 -7.73 4.12 -0.28
CA HIS A 106 -8.01 5.46 -0.76
C HIS A 106 -6.72 6.20 -1.07
N LYS A 107 -6.74 6.95 -2.17
CA LYS A 107 -5.76 7.98 -2.46
C LYS A 107 -6.37 9.33 -2.13
N VAL A 108 -5.75 10.06 -1.23
CA VAL A 108 -6.18 11.40 -0.82
C VAL A 108 -5.24 12.42 -1.43
N LYS A 109 -5.80 13.50 -1.98
CA LYS A 109 -5.03 14.67 -2.41
C LYS A 109 -5.65 15.91 -1.80
N CYS A 110 -4.87 16.64 -1.02
CA CYS A 110 -5.30 17.89 -0.41
C CYS A 110 -4.49 19.07 -0.97
N LYS A 111 -5.14 20.23 -1.01
CA LYS A 111 -4.56 21.50 -1.44
C LYS A 111 -5.04 22.63 -0.53
N SER A 112 -4.23 23.66 -0.40
CA SER A 112 -4.52 24.88 0.38
C SER A 112 -4.28 26.12 -0.50
N SER A 113 -4.79 27.29 -0.08
CA SER A 113 -4.67 28.57 -0.82
C SER A 113 -3.23 29.00 -1.09
N ASP A 114 -2.33 28.61 -0.20
CA ASP A 114 -0.88 28.86 -0.30
C ASP A 114 -0.18 27.97 -1.34
N HIS A 115 -0.94 27.21 -2.14
CA HIS A 115 -0.46 26.24 -3.13
C HIS A 115 0.27 25.03 -2.53
N SER A 116 0.25 24.87 -1.21
CA SER A 116 0.73 23.66 -0.57
C SER A 116 -0.15 22.47 -0.98
N THR A 117 0.48 21.33 -1.26
CA THR A 117 -0.22 20.12 -1.67
C THR A 117 0.25 18.91 -0.87
N TYR A 118 -0.70 18.04 -0.54
CA TYR A 118 -0.48 16.77 0.14
C TYR A 118 -1.05 15.65 -0.73
N MET A 119 -0.30 14.56 -0.94
CA MET A 119 -0.67 13.44 -1.81
C MET A 119 -0.30 12.08 -1.21
#